data_AF-A0A4D6H8I9-F1
#
_entry.id   AF-A0A4D6H8I9-F1
#
_cell.length_a   1.000
_cell.length_b   1.000
_cell.length_c   1.000
_cell.angle_alpha   90.00
_cell.angle_beta   90.00
_cell.angle_gamma   90.00
#
_symmetry.space_group_name_H-M   'P 1'
#
loop_
_entity.id
_entity.type
_entity.pdbx_description
1 polymer ?
#
loop_
_entity_poly.entity_id
_entity_poly.type
_entity_poly.pdbx_seq_one_letter_code
_entity_poly.pdbx_strand_id
1 'polypeptide(L)'
;MDAATVDDGADPIERLRVFSELLLVALSGLLLGSLLYSLLVSIAADLGLVGLTAEGQVDTTLTLQFTAVIVFSGIGLLLTTLGYLHFSGKDGTFIDLDTPELRDIGYILAGTVGLFVLLTTISVVYQQLGIPSAPSGIEQRVRDAGETDALLTLAPLSILIIGPGEELVYRNIIQKRLYDLFPRLQSILLASVIFAAVHLLQYQSADPLQTASSLFVVFVLALVLGGLYERTGKLIVPAVVHGLFNAIQFLLLYAEIAYNL
;
A
#
# COMPACT_ATOMS: atom_id res chain seq x y z
N MET A 1 18.28 6.77 -21.49
CA MET A 1 19.44 7.68 -21.52
C MET A 1 19.30 8.56 -20.29
N ASP A 2 20.11 8.49 -19.25
CA ASP A 2 21.41 7.83 -19.06
C ASP A 2 21.38 6.90 -17.85
N ALA A 3 22.16 5.82 -17.92
CA ALA A 3 22.55 5.08 -16.74
C ALA A 3 23.51 5.98 -15.94
N ALA A 4 22.94 6.88 -15.14
CA ALA A 4 23.71 7.64 -14.17
C ALA A 4 24.50 6.62 -13.33
N THR A 5 25.82 6.70 -13.45
CA THR A 5 26.78 6.05 -12.58
C THR A 5 26.39 6.42 -11.16
N VAL A 6 25.85 5.46 -10.42
CA VAL A 6 25.71 5.58 -8.98
C VAL A 6 27.10 5.84 -8.46
N ASP A 7 27.23 6.86 -7.63
CA ASP A 7 28.45 7.07 -6.87
C ASP A 7 28.67 5.84 -5.97
N ASP A 8 29.57 4.96 -6.37
CA ASP A 8 30.05 3.85 -5.56
C ASP A 8 30.72 4.33 -4.25
N GLY A 9 30.84 5.66 -4.05
CA GLY A 9 31.47 6.32 -2.91
C GLY A 9 30.56 6.68 -1.72
N ALA A 10 29.25 6.42 -1.74
CA ALA A 10 28.42 6.66 -0.56
C ALA A 10 28.86 5.76 0.62
N ASP A 11 29.28 6.38 1.72
CA ASP A 11 29.78 5.72 2.93
C ASP A 11 28.76 4.67 3.41
N PRO A 12 29.15 3.41 3.71
CA PRO A 12 28.28 2.41 4.31
C PRO A 12 27.46 2.93 5.51
N ILE A 13 28.03 3.84 6.31
CA ILE A 13 27.33 4.47 7.44
C ILE A 13 26.21 5.38 6.95
N GLU A 14 26.44 6.16 5.90
CA GLU A 14 25.43 7.03 5.30
C GLU A 14 24.29 6.21 4.68
N ARG A 15 24.62 5.14 3.95
CA ARG A 15 23.63 4.21 3.39
C ARG A 15 22.75 3.60 4.48
N LEU A 16 23.35 3.15 5.57
CA LEU A 16 22.62 2.58 6.71
C LEU A 16 21.73 3.63 7.39
N ARG A 17 22.23 4.85 7.57
CA ARG A 17 21.47 5.95 8.16
C ARG A 17 20.23 6.28 7.34
N VAL A 18 20.41 6.56 6.04
CA VAL A 18 19.28 6.91 5.16
C VAL A 18 18.30 5.75 5.06
N PHE A 19 18.79 4.51 4.93
CA PHE A 19 17.90 3.34 4.92
C PHE A 19 17.07 3.24 6.21
N SER A 20 17.69 3.48 7.37
CA SER A 20 16.99 3.50 8.66
C SER A 20 15.95 4.63 8.74
N GLU A 21 16.28 5.83 8.24
CA GLU A 21 15.33 6.95 8.14
C GLU A 21 14.14 6.59 7.24
N LEU A 22 14.38 5.92 6.10
CA LEU A 22 13.31 5.48 5.20
C LEU A 22 12.43 4.38 5.80
N LEU A 23 13.00 3.47 6.59
CA LEU A 23 12.21 2.50 7.36
C LEU A 23 11.33 3.18 8.40
N LEU A 24 11.83 4.21 9.09
CA LEU A 24 11.02 4.99 10.02
C LEU A 24 9.88 5.71 9.28
N VAL A 25 10.14 6.29 8.11
CA VAL A 25 9.10 6.91 7.27
C VAL A 25 8.04 5.88 6.86
N ALA A 26 8.46 4.70 6.39
CA ALA A 26 7.55 3.62 6.00
C ALA A 26 6.59 3.22 7.13
N LEU A 27 7.14 3.02 8.33
CA LEU A 27 6.36 2.62 9.50
C LEU A 27 5.48 3.77 10.02
N SER A 28 5.98 5.00 9.99
CA SER A 28 5.27 6.18 10.51
C SER A 28 3.94 6.43 9.80
N GLY A 29 3.87 6.18 8.49
CA GLY A 29 2.65 6.40 7.70
C GLY A 29 1.44 5.67 8.25
N LEU A 30 1.59 4.37 8.47
CA LEU A 30 0.52 3.52 9.02
C LEU A 30 0.33 3.74 10.52
N LEU A 31 1.44 3.89 11.27
CA LEU A 31 1.38 4.07 12.72
C LEU A 31 0.65 5.36 13.11
N LEU A 32 0.97 6.51 12.49
CA LEU A 32 0.31 7.78 12.80
C LEU A 32 -1.20 7.72 12.57
N GLY A 33 -1.63 7.13 11.45
CA GLY A 33 -3.05 6.94 11.16
C GLY A 33 -3.74 6.07 12.22
N SER A 34 -3.14 4.93 12.55
CA SER A 34 -3.67 4.02 13.57
C SER A 34 -3.74 4.66 14.97
N LEU A 35 -2.74 5.46 15.35
CA LEU A 35 -2.70 6.15 16.64
C LEU A 35 -3.75 7.26 16.73
N LEU A 36 -3.93 8.04 15.65
CA LEU A 36 -4.96 9.08 15.58
C LEU A 36 -6.36 8.47 15.66
N TYR A 37 -6.61 7.38 14.93
CA TYR A 37 -7.86 6.64 15.01
C TYR A 37 -8.12 6.12 16.43
N SER A 38 -7.17 5.41 17.02
CA SER A 38 -7.29 4.85 18.38
C SER A 38 -7.51 5.93 19.44
N LEU A 39 -6.81 7.06 19.33
CA LEU A 39 -7.00 8.20 20.24
C LEU A 39 -8.42 8.76 20.14
N LEU A 40 -8.92 8.99 18.93
CA LEU A 40 -10.26 9.54 18.73
C LEU A 40 -11.36 8.56 19.16
N VAL A 41 -11.18 7.27 18.89
CA VAL A 41 -12.09 6.22 19.38
C VAL A 41 -12.11 6.18 20.90
N SER A 42 -10.94 6.24 21.56
CA SER A 42 -10.86 6.28 23.02
C SER A 42 -11.60 7.49 23.61
N ILE A 43 -11.37 8.68 23.07
CA ILE A 43 -12.04 9.90 23.52
C ILE A 43 -13.56 9.80 23.29
N ALA A 44 -13.98 9.32 22.12
CA ALA A 44 -15.40 9.15 21.81
C ALA A 44 -16.07 8.13 22.74
N ALA A 45 -15.39 7.04 23.08
CA ALA A 45 -15.88 6.04 24.02
C ALA A 45 -15.99 6.59 25.45
N ASP A 46 -14.99 7.34 25.91
CA ASP A 46 -15.00 8.01 27.23
C ASP A 46 -16.13 9.03 27.35
N LEU A 47 -16.49 9.67 26.24
CA LEU A 47 -17.63 10.60 26.14
C LEU A 47 -18.99 9.89 25.94
N GLY A 48 -19.00 8.56 25.82
CA GLY A 48 -20.22 7.77 25.57
C GLY A 48 -20.82 7.97 24.17
N LEU A 49 -20.04 8.44 23.20
CA LEU A 49 -20.47 8.67 21.82
C LEU A 49 -20.42 7.40 20.97
N VAL A 50 -19.56 6.44 21.33
CA VAL A 50 -19.42 5.14 20.66
C VAL A 50 -19.30 4.02 21.69
N GLY A 51 -19.79 2.83 21.34
CA GLY A 51 -19.54 1.60 22.09
C GLY A 51 -18.28 0.90 21.58
N LEU A 52 -17.66 0.08 22.45
CA LEU A 52 -16.56 -0.80 22.08
C LEU A 52 -16.96 -2.27 22.27
N THR A 53 -16.56 -3.13 21.36
CA THR A 53 -16.67 -4.59 21.50
C THR A 53 -15.69 -5.11 22.55
N ALA A 54 -15.81 -6.39 22.91
CA ALA A 54 -14.88 -7.03 23.85
C ALA A 54 -13.42 -7.04 23.32
N GLU A 55 -13.26 -7.00 22.01
CA GLU A 55 -11.99 -6.95 21.28
C GLU A 55 -11.46 -5.51 21.12
N GLY A 56 -12.15 -4.52 21.69
CA GLY A 56 -11.75 -3.10 21.63
C GLY A 56 -12.01 -2.43 20.28
N GLN A 57 -12.83 -3.02 19.41
CA GLN A 57 -13.26 -2.39 18.16
C GLN A 57 -14.47 -1.51 18.39
N VAL A 58 -14.69 -0.51 17.53
CA VAL A 58 -15.93 0.28 17.58
C VAL A 58 -17.10 -0.63 17.23
N ASP A 59 -18.10 -0.68 18.11
CA ASP A 59 -19.33 -1.46 17.92
C ASP A 59 -20.22 -0.78 16.85
N THR A 60 -19.87 -1.02 15.58
CA THR A 60 -20.51 -0.45 14.41
C THR A 60 -20.29 -1.33 13.17
N THR A 61 -21.00 -1.05 12.08
CA THR A 61 -20.88 -1.79 10.80
C THR A 61 -19.43 -1.81 10.29
N LEU A 62 -19.01 -2.89 9.65
CA LEU A 62 -17.70 -3.00 8.99
C LEU A 62 -17.47 -1.89 7.97
N THR A 63 -18.51 -1.44 7.27
CA THR A 63 -18.44 -0.31 6.35
C THR A 63 -17.89 0.94 7.05
N LEU A 64 -18.43 1.29 8.22
CA LEU A 64 -17.96 2.45 9.00
C LEU A 64 -16.57 2.21 9.58
N GLN A 65 -16.29 1.01 10.09
CA GLN A 65 -14.97 0.67 10.63
C GLN A 65 -13.87 0.79 9.55
N PHE A 66 -14.06 0.18 8.38
CA PHE A 66 -13.11 0.27 7.27
C PHE A 66 -12.98 1.69 6.74
N THR A 67 -14.10 2.42 6.60
CA THR A 67 -14.06 3.82 6.16
C THR A 67 -13.21 4.65 7.11
N ALA A 68 -13.43 4.53 8.42
CA ALA A 68 -12.64 5.25 9.41
C ALA A 68 -11.15 4.86 9.32
N VAL A 69 -10.83 3.55 9.33
CA VAL A 69 -9.45 3.07 9.25
C VAL A 69 -8.73 3.57 8.00
N ILE A 70 -9.37 3.51 6.83
CA ILE A 70 -8.76 3.98 5.57
C ILE A 70 -8.58 5.50 5.56
N VAL A 71 -9.57 6.27 6.03
CA VAL A 71 -9.46 7.74 6.12
C VAL A 71 -8.31 8.12 7.06
N PHE A 72 -8.23 7.51 8.24
CA PHE A 72 -7.15 7.77 9.20
C PHE A 72 -5.79 7.30 8.69
N SER A 73 -5.72 6.16 7.99
CA SER A 73 -4.50 5.72 7.30
C SER A 73 -4.03 6.75 6.28
N GLY A 74 -4.95 7.26 5.44
CA GLY A 74 -4.67 8.32 4.48
C GLY A 74 -4.15 9.60 5.15
N ILE A 75 -4.76 10.02 6.26
CA ILE A 75 -4.27 11.14 7.07
C ILE A 75 -2.86 10.85 7.60
N GLY A 76 -2.60 9.65 8.11
CA GLY A 76 -1.28 9.23 8.62
C GLY A 76 -0.18 9.27 7.56
N LEU A 77 -0.47 8.77 6.35
CA LEU A 77 0.42 8.80 5.18
C LEU A 77 0.69 10.23 4.72
N LEU A 78 -0.34 11.09 4.69
CA LEU A 78 -0.19 12.51 4.38
C LEU A 78 0.66 13.23 5.43
N LEU A 79 0.38 13.05 6.72
CA LEU A 79 1.15 13.65 7.80
C LEU A 79 2.62 13.20 7.80
N THR A 80 2.87 11.92 7.49
CA THR A 80 4.22 11.39 7.31
C THR A 80 4.92 12.05 6.15
N THR A 81 4.24 12.24 5.02
CA THR A 81 4.79 12.95 3.86
C THR A 81 5.12 14.40 4.21
N LEU A 82 4.20 15.14 4.84
CA LEU A 82 4.40 16.52 5.24
C LEU A 82 5.54 16.66 6.27
N GLY A 83 5.58 15.78 7.27
CA GLY A 83 6.66 15.74 8.25
C GLY A 83 8.01 15.46 7.59
N TYR A 84 8.05 14.50 6.67
CA TYR A 84 9.26 14.19 5.90
C TYR A 84 9.76 15.40 5.09
N LEU A 85 8.87 16.09 4.37
CA LEU A 85 9.23 17.29 3.62
C LEU A 85 9.79 18.38 4.55
N HIS A 86 9.10 18.64 5.66
CA HIS A 86 9.51 19.63 6.65
C HIS A 86 10.90 19.34 7.24
N PHE A 87 11.12 18.12 7.76
CA PHE A 87 12.37 17.76 8.42
C PHE A 87 13.54 17.57 7.44
N SER A 88 13.25 17.26 6.17
CA SER A 88 14.28 17.14 5.14
C SER A 88 14.51 18.40 4.32
N GLY A 89 13.88 19.53 4.70
CA GLY A 89 14.03 20.83 4.04
C GLY A 89 13.53 20.85 2.59
N LYS A 90 12.65 19.93 2.21
CA LYS A 90 12.09 19.82 0.86
C LYS A 90 10.76 20.56 0.79
N ASP A 91 10.50 21.17 -0.35
CA ASP A 91 9.22 21.79 -0.65
C ASP A 91 8.31 20.86 -1.48
N GLY A 92 7.15 21.36 -1.90
CA GLY A 92 6.18 20.59 -2.68
C GLY A 92 6.68 20.13 -4.05
N THR A 93 7.77 20.71 -4.59
CA THR A 93 8.35 20.30 -5.88
C THR A 93 9.03 18.93 -5.80
N PHE A 94 9.28 18.43 -4.58
CA PHE A 94 9.74 17.06 -4.40
C PHE A 94 8.70 16.02 -4.85
N ILE A 95 7.41 16.36 -4.81
CA ILE A 95 6.34 15.42 -5.18
C ILE A 95 6.11 15.47 -6.69
N ASP A 96 6.23 14.33 -7.36
CA ASP A 96 6.17 14.21 -8.82
C ASP A 96 4.70 14.15 -9.32
N LEU A 97 3.94 15.21 -9.04
CA LEU A 97 2.53 15.39 -9.40
C LEU A 97 2.34 16.03 -10.79
N ASP A 98 3.19 15.66 -11.74
CA ASP A 98 3.06 16.14 -13.11
C ASP A 98 1.75 15.69 -13.75
N THR A 99 1.18 16.55 -14.60
CA THR A 99 -0.06 16.23 -15.33
C THR A 99 0.17 15.03 -16.24
N PRO A 100 -0.71 14.01 -16.22
CA PRO A 100 -0.57 12.84 -17.07
C PRO A 100 -0.75 13.23 -18.55
N GLU A 101 0.08 12.64 -19.39
CA GLU A 101 0.04 12.72 -20.84
C GLU A 101 -0.70 11.50 -21.42
N LEU A 102 -1.00 11.52 -22.72
CA LEU A 102 -1.68 10.40 -23.40
C LEU A 102 -0.92 9.07 -23.27
N ARG A 103 0.42 9.10 -23.25
CA ARG A 103 1.25 7.91 -23.00
C ARG A 103 1.01 7.31 -21.61
N ASP A 104 0.71 8.13 -20.62
CA ASP A 104 0.52 7.71 -19.23
C ASP A 104 -0.80 6.95 -19.08
N ILE A 105 -1.81 7.28 -19.88
CA ILE A 105 -3.04 6.47 -19.99
C ILE A 105 -2.70 5.06 -20.48
N GLY A 106 -1.80 4.94 -21.47
CA GLY A 106 -1.30 3.65 -21.93
C GLY A 106 -0.60 2.85 -20.82
N TYR A 107 0.25 3.50 -20.03
CA TYR A 107 0.89 2.89 -18.86
C TYR A 107 -0.11 2.50 -17.77
N ILE A 108 -1.14 3.30 -17.53
CA ILE A 108 -2.20 2.98 -16.56
C ILE A 108 -2.94 1.72 -17.00
N LEU A 109 -3.43 1.68 -18.24
CA LEU A 109 -4.16 0.53 -18.77
C LEU A 109 -3.30 -0.74 -18.78
N ALA A 110 -2.07 -0.64 -19.29
CA ALA A 110 -1.15 -1.77 -19.34
C ALA A 110 -0.72 -2.22 -17.94
N GLY A 111 -0.52 -1.29 -17.01
CA GLY A 111 -0.18 -1.56 -15.61
C GLY A 111 -1.31 -2.30 -14.90
N THR A 112 -2.54 -1.80 -15.00
CA THR A 112 -3.72 -2.45 -14.39
C THR A 112 -3.91 -3.87 -14.95
N VAL A 113 -3.94 -4.03 -16.28
CA VAL A 113 -4.05 -5.37 -16.90
C VAL A 113 -2.88 -6.26 -16.51
N GLY A 114 -1.66 -5.72 -16.51
CA GLY A 114 -0.44 -6.42 -16.14
C GLY A 114 -0.47 -6.96 -14.72
N LEU A 115 -0.98 -6.19 -13.74
CA LEU A 115 -1.15 -6.65 -12.37
C LEU A 115 -2.12 -7.82 -12.26
N PHE A 116 -3.25 -7.77 -12.98
CA PHE A 116 -4.21 -8.90 -12.99
C PHE A 116 -3.63 -10.15 -13.65
N VAL A 117 -2.98 -10.01 -14.81
CA VAL A 117 -2.31 -11.12 -15.49
C VAL A 117 -1.25 -11.74 -14.58
N LEU A 118 -0.46 -10.91 -13.90
CA LEU A 118 0.58 -11.36 -12.98
C LEU A 118 -0.01 -12.08 -11.77
N LEU A 119 -1.02 -11.50 -11.12
CA LEU A 119 -1.71 -12.14 -10.00
C LEU A 119 -2.29 -13.49 -10.41
N THR A 120 -3.07 -13.56 -11.50
CA THR A 120 -3.65 -14.81 -12.00
C THR A 120 -2.57 -15.84 -12.32
N THR A 121 -1.46 -15.43 -12.94
CA THR A 121 -0.33 -16.33 -13.23
C THR A 121 0.25 -16.90 -11.95
N ILE A 122 0.50 -16.07 -10.93
CA ILE A 122 1.04 -16.53 -9.65
C ILE A 122 0.04 -17.46 -8.95
N SER A 123 -1.25 -17.12 -8.94
CA SER A 123 -2.30 -17.97 -8.36
C SER A 123 -2.36 -19.36 -9.01
N VAL A 124 -2.26 -19.43 -10.35
CA VAL A 124 -2.22 -20.71 -11.07
C VAL A 124 -0.96 -21.52 -10.72
N VAL A 125 0.20 -20.86 -10.64
CA VAL A 125 1.45 -21.52 -10.23
C VAL A 125 1.35 -22.05 -8.80
N TYR A 126 0.85 -21.24 -7.87
CA TYR A 126 0.67 -21.65 -6.48
C TYR A 126 -0.27 -22.85 -6.37
N GLN A 127 -1.39 -22.83 -7.10
CA GLN A 127 -2.33 -23.95 -7.16
C GLN A 127 -1.68 -25.23 -7.68
N GLN A 128 -0.90 -25.14 -8.77
CA GLN A 128 -0.22 -26.31 -9.35
C GLN A 128 0.87 -26.89 -8.44
N LEU A 129 1.57 -26.03 -7.70
CA LEU A 129 2.66 -26.42 -6.80
C LEU A 129 2.19 -26.72 -5.37
N GLY A 130 0.90 -26.54 -5.07
CA GLY A 130 0.37 -26.68 -3.71
C GLY A 130 0.94 -25.66 -2.72
N ILE A 131 1.36 -24.48 -3.19
CA ILE A 131 1.84 -23.39 -2.34
C ILE A 131 0.62 -22.73 -1.70
N PRO A 132 0.48 -22.76 -0.37
CA PRO A 132 -0.67 -22.16 0.29
C PRO A 132 -0.51 -20.63 0.34
N SER A 133 -1.60 -19.88 0.46
CA SER A 133 -1.59 -18.42 0.64
C SER A 133 -2.67 -18.00 1.64
N ALA A 134 -2.40 -16.98 2.44
CA ALA A 134 -3.39 -16.43 3.38
C ALA A 134 -4.38 -15.51 2.64
N PRO A 135 -5.69 -15.57 2.94
CA PRO A 135 -6.62 -14.51 2.57
C PRO A 135 -6.20 -13.20 3.23
N SER A 136 -6.67 -12.07 2.69
CA SER A 136 -6.40 -10.79 3.32
C SER A 136 -7.25 -10.62 4.61
N GLY A 137 -6.75 -9.90 5.60
CA GLY A 137 -7.51 -9.59 6.83
C GLY A 137 -8.77 -8.73 6.61
N ILE A 138 -8.93 -8.13 5.42
CA ILE A 138 -10.19 -7.51 4.99
C ILE A 138 -11.16 -8.59 4.55
N GLU A 139 -10.73 -9.49 3.67
CA GLU A 139 -11.53 -10.61 3.19
C GLU A 139 -12.03 -11.48 4.35
N GLN A 140 -11.13 -11.86 5.26
CA GLN A 140 -11.49 -12.67 6.42
C GLN A 140 -12.58 -11.99 7.26
N ARG A 141 -12.41 -10.71 7.60
CA ARG A 141 -13.41 -9.96 8.40
C ARG A 141 -14.76 -9.84 7.68
N VAL A 142 -14.76 -9.59 6.38
CA VAL A 142 -16.00 -9.52 5.60
C VAL A 142 -16.73 -10.86 5.57
N ARG A 143 -16.00 -11.97 5.38
CA ARG A 143 -16.59 -13.31 5.41
C ARG A 143 -17.12 -13.68 6.79
N ASP A 144 -16.37 -13.36 7.85
CA ASP A 144 -16.73 -13.67 9.23
C ASP A 144 -17.98 -12.89 9.69
N ALA A 145 -18.09 -11.61 9.33
CA ALA A 145 -19.23 -10.77 9.68
C ALA A 145 -20.44 -10.93 8.73
N GLY A 146 -20.21 -11.41 7.50
CA GLY A 146 -21.23 -11.45 6.45
C GLY A 146 -21.62 -10.07 5.89
N GLU A 147 -20.84 -9.01 6.16
CA GLU A 147 -21.12 -7.63 5.75
C GLU A 147 -20.37 -7.25 4.46
N THR A 148 -20.87 -7.70 3.31
CA THR A 148 -20.20 -7.49 2.01
C THR A 148 -20.24 -6.05 1.50
N ASP A 149 -21.20 -5.23 1.95
CA ASP A 149 -21.35 -3.82 1.53
C ASP A 149 -20.11 -2.96 1.80
N ALA A 150 -19.29 -3.36 2.79
CA ALA A 150 -18.03 -2.69 3.10
C ALA A 150 -17.06 -2.71 1.90
N LEU A 151 -17.08 -3.76 1.07
CA LEU A 151 -16.26 -3.90 -0.13
C LEU A 151 -16.61 -2.86 -1.21
N LEU A 152 -17.90 -2.53 -1.35
CA LEU A 152 -18.35 -1.48 -2.28
C LEU A 152 -17.82 -0.11 -1.89
N THR A 153 -17.66 0.13 -0.59
CA THR A 153 -17.09 1.38 -0.05
C THR A 153 -15.56 1.41 -0.19
N LEU A 154 -14.90 0.27 -0.03
CA LEU A 154 -13.45 0.16 -0.20
C LEU A 154 -13.01 0.40 -1.64
N ALA A 155 -13.84 0.10 -2.65
CA ALA A 155 -13.49 0.33 -4.05
C ALA A 155 -13.17 1.81 -4.39
N PRO A 156 -14.06 2.80 -4.15
CA PRO A 156 -13.72 4.21 -4.37
C PRO A 156 -12.62 4.70 -3.43
N LEU A 157 -12.59 4.26 -2.17
CA LEU A 157 -11.53 4.63 -1.23
C LEU A 157 -10.15 4.12 -1.68
N SER A 158 -10.10 3.01 -2.41
CA SER A 158 -8.85 2.49 -2.98
C SER A 158 -8.24 3.45 -3.99
N ILE A 159 -9.07 4.05 -4.84
CA ILE A 159 -8.65 4.99 -5.88
C ILE A 159 -8.31 6.36 -5.28
N LEU A 160 -9.08 6.79 -4.28
CA LEU A 160 -8.98 8.15 -3.73
C LEU A 160 -7.96 8.28 -2.61
N ILE A 161 -7.74 7.22 -1.83
CA ILE A 161 -6.95 7.28 -0.59
C ILE A 161 -5.83 6.23 -0.60
N ILE A 162 -6.15 4.94 -0.76
CA ILE A 162 -5.16 3.86 -0.59
C ILE A 162 -4.05 3.97 -1.64
N GLY A 163 -4.40 3.90 -2.93
CA GLY A 163 -3.44 3.99 -4.02
C GLY A 163 -2.61 5.29 -3.97
N PRO A 164 -3.24 6.48 -3.92
CA PRO A 164 -2.50 7.74 -3.83
C PRO A 164 -1.64 7.86 -2.57
N GLY A 165 -2.18 7.53 -1.40
CA GLY A 165 -1.49 7.69 -0.13
C GLY A 165 -0.29 6.76 0.02
N GLU A 166 -0.45 5.49 -0.38
CA GLU A 166 0.64 4.53 -0.30
C GLU A 166 1.72 4.83 -1.34
N GLU A 167 1.37 5.07 -2.61
CA GLU A 167 2.38 5.34 -3.63
C GLU A 167 3.13 6.66 -3.36
N LEU A 168 2.50 7.64 -2.70
CA LEU A 168 3.15 8.87 -2.24
C LEU A 168 4.32 8.55 -1.28
N VAL A 169 4.12 7.65 -0.33
CA VAL A 169 5.19 7.28 0.62
C VAL A 169 6.19 6.31 -0.02
N TYR A 170 5.72 5.22 -0.63
CA TYR A 170 6.59 4.13 -1.06
C TYR A 170 7.32 4.40 -2.38
N ARG A 171 6.72 5.14 -3.32
CA ARG A 171 7.40 5.51 -4.58
C ARG A 171 8.04 6.88 -4.51
N ASN A 172 7.27 7.88 -4.10
CA ASN A 172 7.73 9.25 -4.18
C ASN A 172 8.74 9.61 -3.08
N ILE A 173 8.62 9.03 -1.87
CA ILE A 173 9.62 9.20 -0.82
C ILE A 173 10.64 8.07 -0.84
N ILE A 174 10.23 6.83 -0.54
CA ILE A 174 11.16 5.72 -0.27
C ILE A 174 11.93 5.33 -1.53
N GLN A 175 11.26 4.92 -2.60
CA GLN A 175 11.94 4.51 -3.84
C GLN A 175 12.75 5.65 -4.46
N LYS A 176 12.20 6.87 -4.52
CA LYS A 176 12.88 8.05 -5.07
C LYS A 176 14.18 8.35 -4.32
N ARG A 177 14.17 8.34 -2.97
CA ARG A 177 15.39 8.56 -2.17
C ARG A 177 16.39 7.43 -2.28
N LEU A 178 15.93 6.19 -2.47
CA LEU A 178 16.83 5.08 -2.73
C LEU A 178 17.58 5.22 -4.07
N TYR A 179 17.11 6.06 -5.02
CA TYR A 179 17.89 6.36 -6.23
C TYR A 179 19.14 7.19 -5.96
N ASP A 180 19.18 7.93 -4.85
CA ASP A 180 20.36 8.71 -4.47
C ASP A 180 21.52 7.79 -4.00
N LEU A 181 21.20 6.55 -3.62
CA LEU A 181 22.13 5.64 -2.93
C LEU A 181 22.41 4.34 -3.69
N PHE A 182 21.46 3.91 -4.52
CA PHE A 182 21.49 2.62 -5.17
C PHE A 182 21.10 2.73 -6.65
N PRO A 183 21.54 1.77 -7.49
CA PRO A 183 21.07 1.67 -8.86
C PRO A 183 19.55 1.49 -8.90
N ARG A 184 18.91 2.03 -9.94
CA ARG A 184 17.44 2.04 -10.09
C ARG A 184 16.76 0.71 -9.78
N LEU A 185 17.32 -0.39 -10.28
CA LEU A 185 16.80 -1.74 -10.03
C LEU A 185 16.83 -2.11 -8.54
N GLN A 186 17.93 -1.82 -7.85
CA GLN A 186 18.07 -2.09 -6.42
C GLN A 186 17.12 -1.22 -5.59
N SER A 187 16.94 0.05 -5.95
CA SER A 187 15.99 0.95 -5.30
C SER A 187 14.54 0.45 -5.41
N ILE A 188 14.15 -0.08 -6.58
CA ILE A 188 12.83 -0.70 -6.79
C ILE A 188 12.68 -1.95 -5.94
N LEU A 189 13.70 -2.83 -5.93
CA LEU A 189 13.68 -4.06 -5.12
C LEU A 189 13.54 -3.75 -3.64
N LEU A 190 14.36 -2.85 -3.10
CA LEU A 190 14.34 -2.47 -1.69
C LEU A 190 13.02 -1.80 -1.30
N ALA A 191 12.53 -0.86 -2.10
CA ALA A 191 11.23 -0.23 -1.85
C ALA A 191 10.09 -1.25 -1.86
N SER A 192 10.15 -2.26 -2.74
CA SER A 192 9.13 -3.32 -2.83
C SER A 192 9.21 -4.29 -1.65
N VAL A 193 10.40 -4.58 -1.12
CA VAL A 193 10.56 -5.35 0.13
C VAL A 193 9.95 -4.60 1.30
N ILE A 194 10.22 -3.30 1.43
CA ILE A 194 9.64 -2.45 2.49
C ILE A 194 8.11 -2.42 2.36
N PHE A 195 7.60 -2.23 1.14
CA PHE A 195 6.16 -2.24 0.86
C PHE A 195 5.52 -3.58 1.24
N ALA A 196 6.13 -4.71 0.89
CA ALA A 196 5.62 -6.01 1.30
C ALA A 196 5.67 -6.18 2.84
N ALA A 197 6.76 -5.77 3.49
CA ALA A 197 6.91 -5.93 4.93
C ALA A 197 5.82 -5.21 5.74
N VAL A 198 5.39 -4.01 5.33
CA VAL A 198 4.32 -3.28 6.03
C VAL A 198 2.94 -3.95 5.89
N HIS A 199 2.79 -4.88 4.94
CA HIS A 199 1.57 -5.67 4.74
C HIS A 199 1.55 -6.94 5.60
N LEU A 200 2.55 -7.19 6.46
CA LEU A 200 2.63 -8.39 7.30
C LEU A 200 1.35 -8.65 8.08
N LEU A 201 0.79 -7.64 8.75
CA LEU A 201 -0.42 -7.79 9.57
C LEU A 201 -1.67 -8.09 8.73
N GLN A 202 -1.70 -7.63 7.47
CA GLN A 202 -2.83 -7.87 6.56
C GLN A 202 -2.89 -9.32 6.07
N TYR A 203 -1.75 -10.02 6.05
CA TYR A 203 -1.63 -11.40 5.55
C TYR A 203 -1.11 -12.37 6.60
N GLN A 204 -1.16 -11.98 7.87
CA GLN A 204 -0.69 -12.82 8.97
C GLN A 204 -1.59 -14.05 9.09
N SER A 205 -0.99 -15.24 9.00
CA SER A 205 -1.64 -16.53 9.23
C SER A 205 -0.89 -17.30 10.31
N ALA A 206 -1.57 -18.26 10.94
CA ALA A 206 -0.94 -19.21 11.87
C ALA A 206 0.13 -20.07 11.17
N ASP A 207 0.00 -20.24 9.85
CA ASP A 207 1.00 -20.88 9.00
C ASP A 207 2.00 -19.83 8.45
N PRO A 208 3.29 -19.89 8.84
CA PRO A 208 4.31 -18.97 8.34
C PRO A 208 4.48 -19.05 6.82
N LEU A 209 4.24 -20.21 6.20
CA LEU A 209 4.37 -20.36 4.75
C LEU A 209 3.28 -19.59 4.01
N GLN A 210 2.03 -19.63 4.48
CA GLN A 210 0.93 -18.83 3.94
C GLN A 210 1.20 -17.34 4.05
N THR A 211 1.77 -16.91 5.18
CA THR A 211 2.16 -15.51 5.37
C THR A 211 3.25 -15.12 4.37
N ALA A 212 4.33 -15.91 4.30
CA ALA A 212 5.46 -15.63 3.41
C ALA A 212 5.08 -15.63 1.93
N SER A 213 4.25 -16.57 1.49
CA SER A 213 3.81 -16.69 0.10
C SER A 213 2.90 -15.54 -0.32
N SER A 214 2.00 -15.07 0.55
CA SER A 214 1.17 -13.89 0.31
C SER A 214 2.01 -12.61 0.26
N LEU A 215 2.99 -12.46 1.16
CA LEU A 215 3.92 -11.32 1.12
C LEU A 215 4.81 -11.33 -0.13
N PHE A 216 5.17 -12.51 -0.64
CA PHE A 216 5.88 -12.64 -1.91
C PHE A 216 5.01 -12.15 -3.09
N VAL A 217 3.72 -12.44 -3.10
CA VAL A 217 2.78 -11.90 -4.10
C VAL A 217 2.77 -10.36 -4.02
N VAL A 218 2.61 -9.79 -2.82
CA VAL A 218 2.63 -8.33 -2.61
C VAL A 218 3.94 -7.72 -3.09
N PHE A 219 5.07 -8.34 -2.78
CA PHE A 219 6.40 -7.93 -3.26
C PHE A 219 6.45 -7.88 -4.79
N VAL A 220 6.01 -8.94 -5.47
CA VAL A 220 6.04 -9.04 -6.94
C VAL A 220 5.12 -7.99 -7.59
N LEU A 221 3.93 -7.74 -7.04
CA LEU A 221 3.04 -6.68 -7.52
C LEU A 221 3.66 -5.29 -7.28
N ALA A 222 4.32 -5.07 -6.14
CA ALA A 222 5.01 -3.82 -5.84
C ALA A 222 6.18 -3.52 -6.80
N LEU A 223 6.84 -4.54 -7.35
CA LEU A 223 7.85 -4.36 -8.41
C LEU A 223 7.27 -3.73 -9.67
N VAL A 224 6.05 -4.10 -10.05
CA VAL A 224 5.35 -3.52 -11.22
C VAL A 224 5.05 -2.05 -10.96
N LEU A 225 4.49 -1.72 -9.80
CA LEU A 225 4.22 -0.33 -9.40
C LEU A 225 5.49 0.51 -9.36
N GLY A 226 6.57 -0.03 -8.78
CA GLY A 226 7.88 0.62 -8.76
C GLY A 226 8.47 0.82 -10.16
N GLY A 227 8.31 -0.16 -11.05
CA GLY A 227 8.70 -0.05 -12.45
C GLY A 227 7.89 1.01 -13.22
N LEU A 228 6.57 1.08 -13.00
CA LEU A 228 5.72 2.12 -13.62
C LEU A 228 6.15 3.51 -13.19
N TYR A 229 6.43 3.69 -11.90
CA TYR A 229 6.96 4.96 -11.38
C TYR A 229 8.31 5.31 -12.01
N GLU A 230 9.24 4.35 -12.08
CA GLU A 230 10.57 4.56 -12.69
C GLU A 230 10.48 4.97 -14.16
N ARG A 231 9.57 4.36 -14.91
CA ARG A 231 9.40 4.58 -16.36
C ARG A 231 8.69 5.87 -16.70
N THR A 232 7.73 6.27 -15.88
CA THR A 232 6.91 7.45 -16.16
C THR A 232 7.45 8.70 -15.48
N GLY A 233 8.13 8.55 -14.34
CA GLY A 233 8.56 9.66 -13.50
C GLY A 233 7.39 10.41 -12.86
N LYS A 234 6.16 9.85 -12.88
CA LYS A 234 4.95 10.51 -12.39
C LYS A 234 4.29 9.66 -11.32
N LEU A 235 3.96 10.26 -10.19
CA LEU A 235 3.30 9.58 -9.07
C LEU A 235 1.87 9.14 -9.43
N ILE A 236 1.17 9.89 -10.29
CA ILE A 236 -0.23 9.62 -10.63
C ILE A 236 -0.42 8.26 -11.31
N VAL A 237 0.56 7.79 -12.09
CA VAL A 237 0.48 6.53 -12.84
C VAL A 237 0.40 5.32 -11.92
N PRO A 238 1.40 5.04 -11.05
CA PRO A 238 1.31 3.92 -10.12
C PRO A 238 0.16 4.09 -9.13
N ALA A 239 -0.18 5.32 -8.69
CA ALA A 239 -1.29 5.57 -7.77
C ALA A 239 -2.64 5.13 -8.35
N VAL A 240 -2.91 5.49 -9.61
CA VAL A 240 -4.14 5.08 -10.30
C VAL A 240 -4.13 3.58 -10.58
N VAL A 241 -3.00 3.01 -11.03
CA VAL A 241 -2.90 1.56 -11.28
C VAL A 241 -3.15 0.75 -10.01
N HIS A 242 -2.52 1.14 -8.91
CA HIS A 242 -2.71 0.52 -7.60
C HIS A 242 -4.16 0.66 -7.12
N GLY A 243 -4.70 1.88 -7.15
CA GLY A 243 -6.07 2.15 -6.73
C GLY A 243 -7.11 1.36 -7.54
N LEU A 244 -6.94 1.29 -8.86
CA LEU A 244 -7.80 0.49 -9.74
C LEU A 244 -7.68 -1.01 -9.48
N PHE A 245 -6.45 -1.51 -9.27
CA PHE A 245 -6.22 -2.92 -8.95
C PHE A 245 -6.97 -3.31 -7.68
N ASN A 246 -6.81 -2.55 -6.59
CA ASN A 246 -7.51 -2.80 -5.33
C ASN A 246 -9.03 -2.65 -5.48
N ALA A 247 -9.49 -1.60 -6.18
CA ALA A 247 -10.92 -1.38 -6.38
C ALA A 247 -11.60 -2.55 -7.11
N ILE A 248 -10.98 -3.02 -8.20
CA ILE A 248 -11.50 -4.16 -8.95
C ILE A 248 -11.45 -5.44 -8.11
N GLN A 249 -10.38 -5.68 -7.33
CA GLN A 249 -10.31 -6.82 -6.40
C GLN A 249 -11.46 -6.82 -5.40
N PHE A 250 -11.76 -5.66 -4.78
CA PHE A 250 -12.88 -5.56 -3.84
C PHE A 250 -14.24 -5.78 -4.52
N LEU A 251 -14.42 -5.27 -5.75
CA LEU A 251 -15.65 -5.51 -6.51
C LEU A 251 -15.80 -6.97 -6.95
N LEU A 252 -14.72 -7.65 -7.31
CA LEU A 252 -14.71 -9.08 -7.63
C LEU A 252 -15.04 -9.91 -6.39
N LEU A 253 -14.42 -9.60 -5.24
CA LEU A 253 -14.71 -10.27 -3.98
C LEU A 253 -16.15 -10.04 -3.53
N TYR A 254 -16.69 -8.82 -3.72
CA TYR A 254 -18.10 -8.54 -3.47
C TYR A 254 -18.99 -9.43 -4.33
N ALA A 255 -18.71 -9.51 -5.64
CA ALA A 255 -19.49 -10.34 -6.54
C ALA A 255 -19.41 -11.83 -6.19
N GLU A 256 -18.22 -12.31 -5.83
CA GLU A 256 -18.00 -13.69 -5.37
C GLU A 256 -18.89 -14.04 -4.17
N ILE A 257 -18.84 -13.22 -3.11
CA ILE A 257 -19.58 -13.49 -1.88
C ILE A 257 -21.09 -13.26 -2.06
N ALA A 258 -21.48 -12.13 -2.68
CA ALA A 258 -22.89 -11.74 -2.79
C ALA A 258 -23.68 -12.64 -3.76
N TYR A 259 -23.04 -13.17 -4.80
CA TYR A 259 -23.68 -14.00 -5.82
C TYR A 259 -23.27 -15.48 -5.77
N ASN A 260 -22.40 -15.88 -4.84
CA ASN A 260 -21.85 -17.25 -4.72
C ASN A 260 -21.24 -17.76 -6.03
N LEU A 261 -20.35 -16.95 -6.63
CA LEU A 261 -19.63 -17.29 -7.87
C LEU A 261 -18.39 -18.16 -7.62
#